data_AF-A0A3D4JET4-F1
#
_entry.id   AF-A0A3D4JET4-F1
#
_cell.length_a   1.000
_cell.length_b   1.000
_cell.length_c   1.000
_cell.angle_alpha   90.00
_cell.angle_beta   90.00
_cell.angle_gamma   90.00
#
_symmetry.space_group_name_H-M   'P 1'
#
loop_
_entity.id
_entity.type
_entity.pdbx_description
1 polymer ?
#
loop_
_entity_poly.entity_id
_entity_poly.type
_entity_poly.pdbx_seq_one_letter_code
_entity_poly.pdbx_strand_id
1 'polypeptide(L)'
;MDMFNIGGLIDALKTFDFAKAVIDDEMAQMMKRMKRGISFNDDDLALGLIKEIGPGGSFITAKHTISRMKTEAVMTKIADRDARTIWEKKGATDTQAKAMKKAKDIMTTNPTPLLSPEVDSAIREAFPGLIAGELLPIG
;
A
#
# COMPACT_ATOMS: atom_id res chain seq x y z
N MET A 1 1.56 20.13 15.06
CA MET A 1 1.43 19.94 13.60
C MET A 1 1.63 18.46 13.37
N ASP A 2 0.53 17.74 13.08
CA ASP A 2 0.57 16.28 12.94
C ASP A 2 0.72 15.95 11.46
N MET A 3 1.95 15.99 10.96
CA MET A 3 2.28 15.69 9.57
C MET A 3 3.47 14.74 9.50
N PHE A 4 3.29 13.64 8.76
CA PHE A 4 4.37 12.70 8.49
C PHE A 4 5.13 13.13 7.23
N ASN A 5 6.44 13.32 7.35
CA ASN A 5 7.31 13.47 6.18
C ASN A 5 7.61 12.09 5.60
N ILE A 6 6.69 11.62 4.75
CA ILE A 6 6.69 10.29 4.12
C ILE A 6 6.36 10.43 2.62
N GLY A 7 6.77 9.47 1.79
CA GLY A 7 6.43 9.43 0.37
C GLY A 7 7.64 9.69 -0.52
N GLY A 8 8.65 8.82 -0.45
CA GLY A 8 9.77 8.82 -1.42
C GLY A 8 11.01 9.58 -0.98
N LEU A 9 11.00 10.22 0.18
CA LEU A 9 12.05 11.14 0.61
C LEU A 9 13.20 10.40 1.32
N ILE A 10 14.42 10.48 0.80
CA ILE A 10 15.67 9.99 1.42
C ILE A 10 16.69 11.12 1.59
N ASP A 11 17.77 10.84 2.33
CA ASP A 11 18.88 11.77 2.58
C ASP A 11 18.41 13.14 3.11
N ALA A 12 17.70 13.13 4.25
CA ALA A 12 17.14 14.34 4.87
C ALA A 12 16.33 15.20 3.89
N LEU A 13 15.46 14.56 3.10
CA LEU A 13 14.55 15.18 2.13
C LEU A 13 15.24 15.76 0.87
N LYS A 14 16.54 15.53 0.68
CA LYS A 14 17.28 16.06 -0.48
C LYS A 14 17.10 15.23 -1.74
N THR A 15 16.66 13.98 -1.59
CA THR A 15 16.52 13.04 -2.70
C THR A 15 15.15 12.39 -2.68
N PHE A 16 14.56 12.24 -3.87
CA PHE A 16 13.31 11.51 -4.07
C PHE A 16 13.57 10.20 -4.80
N ASP A 17 13.02 9.10 -4.29
CA ASP A 17 13.06 7.78 -4.91
C ASP A 17 11.64 7.21 -5.10
N PHE A 18 11.32 6.83 -6.34
CA PHE A 18 10.00 6.31 -6.70
C PHE A 18 9.69 4.97 -6.04
N ALA A 19 10.68 4.10 -5.89
CA ALA A 19 10.49 2.83 -5.19
C ALA A 19 10.17 3.08 -3.71
N LYS A 20 10.87 4.01 -3.07
CA LYS A 20 10.57 4.43 -1.71
C LYS A 20 9.16 5.00 -1.60
N ALA A 21 8.68 5.79 -2.55
CA ALA A 21 7.30 6.30 -2.49
C ALA A 21 6.27 5.17 -2.45
N VAL A 22 6.50 4.09 -3.21
CA VAL A 22 5.65 2.89 -3.20
C VAL A 22 5.80 2.09 -1.89
N ILE A 23 6.99 1.97 -1.34
CA ILE A 23 7.22 1.32 -0.03
C ILE A 23 6.51 2.10 1.08
N ASP A 24 6.66 3.42 1.05
CA ASP A 24 6.06 4.35 2.00
C ASP A 24 4.51 4.30 1.95
N ASP A 25 3.90 4.08 0.78
CA ASP A 25 2.46 3.83 0.66
C ASP A 25 2.02 2.57 1.42
N GLU A 26 2.75 1.46 1.29
CA GLU A 26 2.43 0.23 2.03
C GLU A 26 2.61 0.42 3.54
N MET A 27 3.66 1.14 3.96
CA MET A 27 3.86 1.52 5.36
C MET A 27 2.71 2.39 5.88
N ALA A 28 2.22 3.34 5.07
CA ALA A 28 1.06 4.16 5.43
C ALA A 28 -0.22 3.33 5.59
N GLN A 29 -0.43 2.31 4.76
CA GLN A 29 -1.55 1.36 4.93
C GLN A 29 -1.42 0.58 6.25
N MET A 30 -0.21 0.13 6.61
CA MET A 30 0.04 -0.52 7.90
C MET A 30 -0.21 0.41 9.08
N MET A 31 0.23 1.67 9.01
CA MET A 31 -0.05 2.67 10.04
C MET A 31 -1.56 2.97 10.16
N LYS A 32 -2.30 3.04 9.05
CA LYS A 32 -3.77 3.18 9.07
C LYS A 32 -4.44 2.00 9.78
N ARG A 33 -3.99 0.77 9.53
CA ARG A 33 -4.50 -0.42 10.24
C ARG A 33 -4.17 -0.35 11.74
N MET A 34 -2.96 0.06 12.10
CA MET A 34 -2.56 0.23 13.50
C MET A 34 -3.43 1.27 14.20
N LYS A 35 -3.69 2.41 13.55
CA LYS A 35 -4.54 3.50 14.07
C LYS A 35 -5.98 3.06 14.37
N ARG A 36 -6.51 2.03 13.69
CA ARG A 36 -7.83 1.46 14.01
C ARG A 36 -7.91 0.92 15.44
N GLY A 37 -6.78 0.56 16.04
CA GLY A 37 -6.72 -0.02 17.36
C GLY A 37 -7.22 -1.46 17.41
N ILE A 38 -7.59 -1.89 18.61
CA ILE A 38 -8.13 -3.21 18.92
C ILE A 38 -9.54 -3.00 19.46
N SER A 39 -10.50 -3.74 18.91
CA SER A 39 -11.88 -3.76 19.40
C SER A 39 -12.07 -4.93 20.36
N PHE A 40 -12.92 -4.73 21.36
CA PHE A 40 -13.16 -5.67 22.46
C PHE A 40 -14.61 -6.17 22.50
N ASN A 41 -15.32 -6.18 21.37
CA ASN A 41 -16.65 -6.81 21.31
C ASN A 41 -16.53 -8.35 21.31
N ASP A 42 -17.65 -9.01 21.64
CA ASP A 42 -17.69 -10.48 21.79
C ASP A 42 -17.22 -11.24 20.54
N ASP A 43 -17.58 -10.75 19.35
CA ASP A 43 -17.19 -11.35 18.08
C ASP A 43 -15.67 -11.21 17.83
N ASP A 44 -15.06 -10.10 18.24
CA ASP A 44 -13.62 -9.85 18.08
C ASP A 44 -12.78 -10.63 19.10
N LEU A 45 -13.31 -10.82 20.31
CA LEU A 45 -12.68 -11.66 21.34
C LEU A 45 -12.69 -13.15 20.95
N ALA A 46 -13.68 -13.57 20.16
CA ALA A 46 -13.78 -14.92 19.60
C ALA A 46 -13.72 -16.06 20.65
N LEU A 47 -14.14 -15.80 21.89
CA LEU A 47 -14.02 -16.74 23.01
C LEU A 47 -14.79 -18.05 22.76
N GLY A 48 -15.95 -17.96 22.10
CA GLY A 48 -16.73 -19.13 21.70
C GLY A 48 -15.97 -20.04 20.73
N LEU A 49 -15.33 -19.45 19.72
CA LEU A 49 -14.51 -20.18 18.74
C LEU A 49 -13.27 -20.81 19.39
N ILE A 50 -12.60 -20.07 20.28
CA ILE A 50 -11.43 -20.58 21.02
C ILE A 50 -11.83 -21.82 21.83
N LYS A 51 -12.97 -21.77 22.52
CA LYS A 51 -13.51 -22.91 23.28
C LYS A 51 -13.90 -24.09 22.36
N GLU A 52 -14.52 -23.80 21.22
CA GLU A 52 -14.95 -24.81 20.24
C GLU A 52 -13.77 -25.60 19.66
N ILE A 53 -12.71 -24.90 19.24
CA ILE A 53 -11.53 -25.53 18.62
C ILE A 53 -10.67 -26.24 19.66
N GLY A 54 -10.49 -25.63 20.84
CA GLY A 54 -9.77 -26.22 21.95
C GLY A 54 -8.25 -26.38 21.74
N PRO A 55 -7.55 -26.95 22.73
CA PRO A 55 -6.09 -27.11 22.70
C PRO A 55 -5.61 -28.00 21.55
N GLY A 56 -4.55 -27.58 20.86
CA GLY A 56 -3.96 -28.31 19.74
C GLY A 56 -4.73 -28.22 18.42
N GLY A 57 -5.89 -27.55 18.40
CA GLY A 57 -6.66 -27.30 17.17
C GLY A 57 -6.09 -26.18 16.29
N SER A 58 -6.66 -26.02 15.10
CA SER A 58 -6.24 -25.02 14.12
C SER A 58 -7.40 -24.12 13.71
N PHE A 59 -7.13 -22.81 13.62
CA PHE A 59 -8.10 -21.79 13.25
C PHE A 59 -8.10 -21.48 11.75
N ILE A 60 -7.17 -22.05 10.97
CA ILE A 60 -6.91 -21.62 9.59
C ILE A 60 -8.11 -21.78 8.65
N THR A 61 -8.95 -22.79 8.89
CA THR A 61 -10.17 -23.06 8.10
C THR A 61 -11.45 -22.56 8.77
N ALA A 62 -11.36 -21.92 9.94
CA ALA A 62 -12.54 -21.43 10.65
C ALA A 62 -13.23 -20.31 9.85
N LYS A 63 -14.55 -20.37 9.75
CA LYS A 63 -15.35 -19.34 9.04
C LYS A 63 -15.07 -17.94 9.57
N HIS A 64 -14.94 -17.80 10.90
CA HIS A 64 -14.59 -16.56 11.58
C HIS A 64 -13.26 -15.99 11.05
N THR A 65 -12.20 -16.81 11.01
CA THR A 65 -10.89 -16.43 10.48
C THR A 65 -10.94 -16.03 9.00
N ILE A 66 -11.59 -16.85 8.16
CA ILE A 66 -11.70 -16.57 6.72
C ILE A 66 -12.44 -15.25 6.45
N SER A 67 -13.53 -15.00 7.17
CA SER A 67 -14.34 -13.78 7.01
C SER A 67 -13.58 -12.50 7.39
N ARG A 68 -12.62 -12.61 8.31
CA ARG A 68 -11.89 -11.46 8.89
C ARG A 68 -10.49 -11.26 8.30
N MET A 69 -9.92 -12.26 7.64
CA MET A 69 -8.55 -12.17 7.12
C MET A 69 -8.32 -10.92 6.24
N LYS A 70 -9.29 -10.56 5.39
CA LYS A 70 -9.18 -9.42 4.48
C LYS A 70 -9.41 -8.06 5.15
N THR A 71 -10.01 -8.03 6.34
CA THR A 71 -10.32 -6.79 7.07
C THR A 71 -9.36 -6.55 8.23
N GLU A 72 -8.84 -7.61 8.85
CA GLU A 72 -7.95 -7.55 10.01
C GLU A 72 -6.47 -7.52 9.64
N ALA A 73 -6.06 -8.25 8.60
CA ALA A 73 -4.67 -8.24 8.13
C ALA A 73 -4.46 -7.20 7.03
N VAL A 74 -3.27 -6.57 7.01
CA VAL A 74 -2.82 -5.81 5.85
C VAL A 74 -2.21 -6.80 4.86
N MET A 75 -2.83 -6.89 3.69
CA MET A 75 -2.33 -7.68 2.56
C MET A 75 -1.25 -6.88 1.83
N THR A 76 0.00 -7.25 2.05
CA THR A 76 1.15 -6.58 1.45
C THR A 76 1.27 -6.92 -0.03
N LYS A 77 1.60 -5.93 -0.84
CA LYS A 77 1.94 -6.03 -2.26
C LYS A 77 3.45 -5.96 -2.46
N ILE A 78 4.17 -5.26 -1.59
CA ILE A 78 5.61 -5.02 -1.70
C ILE A 78 6.37 -5.97 -0.78
N ALA A 79 6.13 -5.92 0.52
CA ALA A 79 6.75 -6.83 1.48
C ALA A 79 6.45 -8.29 1.13
N ASP A 80 7.52 -9.07 0.97
CA ASP A 80 7.45 -10.48 0.65
C ASP A 80 7.39 -11.31 1.94
N ARG A 81 6.45 -12.25 1.99
CA ARG A 81 6.23 -13.15 3.13
C ARG A 81 6.29 -14.61 2.72
N ASP A 82 6.74 -14.88 1.49
CA ASP A 82 6.90 -16.24 1.02
C ASP A 82 8.05 -16.93 1.77
N ALA A 83 7.98 -18.26 1.82
CA ALA A 83 9.13 -19.06 2.23
C ALA A 83 10.32 -18.75 1.31
N ARG A 84 11.54 -18.74 1.86
CA ARG A 84 12.78 -18.43 1.12
C ARG A 84 12.90 -19.20 -0.20
N THR A 85 12.57 -20.49 -0.20
CA THR A 85 12.64 -21.34 -1.40
C THR A 85 11.68 -20.89 -2.51
N ILE A 86 10.53 -20.29 -2.16
CA ILE A 86 9.58 -19.73 -3.11
C ILE A 86 10.08 -18.38 -3.61
N TRP A 87 10.57 -17.51 -2.72
CA TRP A 87 11.17 -16.22 -3.08
C TRP A 87 12.37 -16.40 -4.03
N GLU A 88 13.25 -17.36 -3.77
CA GLU A 88 14.38 -17.71 -4.65
C GLU A 88 13.90 -18.15 -6.04
N LYS A 89 12.88 -19.02 -6.10
CA LYS A 89 12.26 -19.44 -7.38
C LYS A 89 11.60 -18.30 -8.16
N LYS A 90 11.14 -17.25 -7.47
CA LYS A 90 10.57 -16.04 -8.06
C LYS A 90 11.63 -15.03 -8.52
N GLY A 91 12.91 -15.34 -8.36
CA GLY A 91 14.03 -14.51 -8.83
C GLY A 91 14.73 -13.72 -7.72
N ALA A 92 14.42 -13.98 -6.44
CA ALA A 92 15.14 -13.42 -5.31
C ALA A 92 15.24 -11.87 -5.31
N THR A 93 14.20 -11.18 -5.80
CA THR A 93 14.23 -9.71 -5.92
C THR A 93 14.19 -9.06 -4.54
N ASP A 94 14.97 -8.01 -4.35
CA ASP A 94 14.84 -7.16 -3.17
C ASP A 94 13.57 -6.28 -3.24
N THR A 95 13.27 -5.66 -2.09
CA THR A 95 12.09 -4.80 -1.92
C THR A 95 12.13 -3.57 -2.83
N GLN A 96 13.31 -2.99 -3.05
CA GLN A 96 13.44 -1.76 -3.84
C GLN A 96 13.16 -2.04 -5.31
N ALA A 97 13.72 -3.11 -5.87
CA ALA A 97 13.49 -3.52 -7.25
C ALA A 97 12.00 -3.84 -7.51
N LYS A 98 11.36 -4.55 -6.58
CA LYS A 98 9.92 -4.86 -6.65
C LYS A 98 9.06 -3.59 -6.60
N ALA A 99 9.40 -2.66 -5.71
CA ALA A 99 8.70 -1.39 -5.59
C ALA A 99 8.93 -0.46 -6.80
N MET A 100 10.15 -0.43 -7.36
CA MET A 100 10.46 0.31 -8.58
C MET A 100 9.65 -0.20 -9.77
N LYS A 101 9.55 -1.52 -9.93
CA LYS A 101 8.68 -2.13 -10.95
C LYS A 101 7.24 -1.66 -10.77
N LYS A 102 6.71 -1.70 -9.54
CA LYS A 102 5.35 -1.23 -9.27
C LYS A 102 5.16 0.26 -9.57
N ALA A 103 6.16 1.09 -9.27
CA ALA A 103 6.13 2.52 -9.59
C ALA A 103 6.03 2.73 -11.11
N LYS A 104 6.85 2.03 -11.89
CA LYS A 104 6.78 2.05 -13.36
C LYS A 104 5.42 1.60 -13.87
N ASP A 105 4.87 0.50 -13.34
CA ASP A 105 3.54 -0.01 -13.72
C ASP A 105 2.43 1.04 -13.48
N ILE A 106 2.50 1.79 -12.37
CA ILE A 106 1.54 2.87 -12.07
C ILE A 106 1.66 4.00 -13.09
N MET A 107 2.89 4.42 -13.39
CA MET A 107 3.16 5.55 -14.28
C MET A 107 2.86 5.24 -15.75
N THR A 108 2.89 3.98 -16.15
CA THR A 108 2.50 3.56 -17.51
C THR A 108 1.00 3.36 -17.68
N THR A 109 0.28 2.95 -16.63
CA THR A 109 -1.14 2.57 -16.73
C THR A 109 -2.11 3.76 -16.62
N ASN A 110 -1.71 4.85 -15.96
CA ASN A 110 -2.61 5.99 -15.67
C ASN A 110 -2.15 7.31 -16.32
N PRO A 111 -2.17 7.44 -17.66
CA PRO A 111 -1.78 8.67 -18.32
C PRO A 111 -2.90 9.73 -18.35
N THR A 112 -4.11 9.43 -17.88
CA THR A 112 -5.24 10.35 -17.99
C THR A 112 -5.21 11.42 -16.90
N PRO A 113 -5.34 12.71 -17.25
CA PRO A 113 -5.47 13.78 -16.26
C PRO A 113 -6.65 13.53 -15.30
N LEU A 114 -6.42 13.71 -14.00
CA LEU A 114 -7.45 13.56 -12.96
C LEU A 114 -8.29 14.83 -12.77
N LEU A 115 -7.92 15.93 -13.42
CA LEU A 115 -8.62 17.20 -13.34
C LEU A 115 -9.77 17.25 -14.35
N SER A 116 -10.91 17.80 -13.94
CA SER A 116 -11.99 18.06 -14.88
C SER A 116 -11.61 19.18 -15.86
N PRO A 117 -12.19 19.20 -17.08
CA PRO A 117 -11.91 20.25 -18.06
C PRO A 117 -12.14 21.67 -17.51
N GLU A 118 -13.16 21.84 -16.67
CA GLU A 118 -13.51 23.12 -16.06
C GLU A 118 -12.42 23.61 -15.11
N VAL A 119 -11.86 22.70 -14.30
CA VAL A 119 -10.77 23.00 -13.37
C VAL A 119 -9.47 23.30 -14.11
N ASP A 120 -9.13 22.51 -15.15
CA ASP A 120 -7.94 22.76 -15.97
C ASP A 120 -8.02 24.15 -16.66
N SER A 121 -9.19 24.51 -17.19
CA SER A 121 -9.41 25.84 -17.78
C SER A 121 -9.21 26.97 -16.77
N ALA A 122 -9.79 26.84 -15.57
CA ALA A 122 -9.65 27.85 -14.52
C ALA A 122 -8.18 28.04 -14.08
N ILE A 123 -7.41 26.96 -14.01
CA ILE A 123 -5.96 27.01 -13.70
C ILE A 123 -5.20 27.74 -14.81
N ARG A 124 -5.48 27.43 -16.08
CA ARG A 124 -4.78 28.06 -17.22
C ARG A 124 -5.09 29.55 -17.34
N GLU A 125 -6.31 29.96 -17.00
CA GLU A 125 -6.68 31.38 -16.95
C GLU A 125 -5.97 32.11 -15.81
N ALA A 126 -5.90 31.49 -14.62
CA ALA A 126 -5.22 32.07 -13.46
C ALA A 126 -3.69 32.15 -13.63
N PHE A 127 -3.09 31.26 -14.42
CA PHE A 127 -1.65 31.20 -14.65
C PHE A 127 -1.29 31.26 -16.15
N PRO A 128 -1.34 32.45 -16.77
CA PRO A 128 -0.97 32.63 -18.17
C PRO A 128 0.48 32.18 -18.42
N GLY A 129 0.68 31.39 -19.48
CA GLY A 129 1.99 30.86 -19.87
C GLY A 129 2.33 29.48 -19.30
N LEU A 130 1.38 28.80 -18.65
CA LEU A 130 1.56 27.41 -18.19
C LEU A 130 1.81 26.47 -19.38
N ILE A 131 2.96 25.80 -19.37
CA ILE A 131 3.31 24.79 -20.38
C ILE A 131 2.42 23.57 -20.20
N ALA A 132 1.93 22.99 -21.29
CA ALA A 132 1.16 21.74 -21.23
C ALA A 132 2.04 20.61 -20.67
N GLY A 133 1.54 19.90 -19.65
CA GLY A 133 2.22 18.73 -19.11
C GLY A 133 2.09 17.56 -20.07
N GLU A 134 3.22 17.00 -20.50
CA GLU A 134 3.24 15.76 -21.27
C GLU A 134 3.29 14.57 -20.31
N LEU A 135 2.19 13.80 -20.24
CA LEU A 135 2.10 12.57 -19.45
C LEU A 135 2.63 11.38 -20.25
N LEU A 136 3.91 11.44 -20.63
CA LEU A 136 4.56 10.35 -21.35
C LEU A 136 4.88 9.21 -20.38
N PRO A 137 4.53 7.95 -20.71
CA PRO A 137 4.97 6.80 -19.95
C PRO A 137 6.50 6.76 -19.88
N ILE A 138 7.04 6.55 -18.69
CA ILE A 138 8.46 6.23 -18.52
C ILE A 138 8.72 4.81 -19.05
N GLY A 139 9.53 4.73 -20.12
CA GLY A 139 10.11 3.50 -20.66
C GLY A 139 11.34 3.05 -19.88
#